data_AF-A0A976QE39-F1
#
_entry.id   AF-A0A976QE39-F1
#
_cell.length_a   1.000
_cell.length_b   1.000
_cell.length_c   1.000
_cell.angle_alpha   90.00
_cell.angle_beta   90.00
_cell.angle_gamma   90.00
#
_symmetry.space_group_name_H-M   'P 1'
#
loop_
_entity.id
_entity.type
_entity.pdbx_description
1 polymer ?
#
loop_
_entity_poly.entity_id
_entity_poly.type
_entity_poly.pdbx_seq_one_letter_code
_entity_poly.pdbx_strand_id
1 'polypeptide(L)' 'MQVLKFGGSSVGNAEAIEKVVGIVTNSIKKQQAIVVVSAMSGVTD' A
#
# COMPACT_ATOMS: atom_id res chain seq x y z
N MET A 1 -15.86 6.00 2.90
CA MET A 1 -14.84 5.79 1.85
C MET A 1 -13.48 6.20 2.40
N GLN A 2 -12.45 5.38 2.23
CA GLN A 2 -11.10 5.62 2.76
C GLN A 2 -10.08 5.71 1.63
N VAL A 3 -9.09 6.58 1.76
CA VAL A 3 -7.91 6.59 0.88
C VAL A 3 -6.70 6.13 1.69
N LEU A 4 -5.96 5.16 1.17
CA LEU A 4 -4.74 4.62 1.76
C LEU A 4 -3.58 4.92 0.82
N LYS A 5 -2.58 5.67 1.30
CA LYS A 5 -1.37 5.98 0.54
C LYS A 5 -0.16 5.28 1.13
N PHE A 6 0.58 4.57 0.29
CA PHE A 6 1.83 3.90 0.67
C PHE A 6 3.00 4.51 -0.11
N GLY A 7 4.06 4.90 0.61
CA GLY A 7 5.28 5.44 -0.01
C GLY A 7 6.20 4.34 -0.55
N GLY A 8 7.26 4.72 -1.25
CA GLY A 8 8.17 3.76 -1.90
C GLY A 8 8.87 2.81 -0.93
N SER A 9 9.15 3.23 0.30
CA SER A 9 9.67 2.34 1.36
C SER A 9 8.63 1.33 1.85
N SER A 10 7.35 1.70 1.85
CA SER A 10 6.24 0.81 2.23
C SER A 10 5.95 -0.28 1.19
N VAL A 11 6.47 -0.12 -0.03
CA VAL A 11 6.36 -1.11 -1.12
C VAL A 11 7.74 -1.52 -1.64
N GLY A 12 8.80 -1.33 -0.85
CA GLY A 12 10.20 -1.45 -1.31
C GLY A 12 10.67 -2.88 -1.61
N ASN A 13 9.93 -3.90 -1.16
CA ASN A 13 10.20 -5.31 -1.46
C ASN A 13 8.92 -6.15 -1.28
N ALA A 14 8.99 -7.44 -1.63
CA ALA A 14 7.84 -8.35 -1.56
C ALA A 14 7.23 -8.46 -0.15
N GLU A 15 8.07 -8.57 0.90
CA GLU A 15 7.60 -8.68 2.28
C GLU A 15 6.83 -7.42 2.73
N ALA A 16 7.30 -6.23 2.33
CA ALA A 16 6.60 -4.97 2.60
C ALA A 16 5.24 -4.92 1.88
N ILE A 17 5.18 -5.42 0.64
CA ILE A 17 3.93 -5.50 -0.14
C ILE A 17 2.93 -6.45 0.54
N GLU A 18 3.37 -7.61 1.03
CA GLU A 18 2.49 -8.53 1.77
C GLU A 18 1.88 -7.86 3.01
N LYS A 19 2.66 -7.07 3.75
CA LYS A 19 2.15 -6.27 4.89
C LYS A 19 1.10 -5.25 4.43
N VAL A 20 1.34 -4.56 3.31
CA VAL A 20 0.37 -3.62 2.71
C VAL A 20 -0.94 -4.34 2.33
N VAL A 21 -0.85 -5.52 1.72
CA VAL A 21 -2.02 -6.34 1.37
C VAL A 21 -2.85 -6.66 2.61
N GLY A 22 -2.21 -7.02 3.74
CA GLY A 22 -2.89 -7.24 5.01
C GLY A 22 -3.65 -6.00 5.51
N ILE A 23 -3.04 -4.83 5.42
CA ILE A 23 -3.67 -3.55 5.81
C ILE A 23 -4.89 -3.25 4.94
N VAL A 24 -4.74 -3.36 3.61
CA VAL A 24 -5.82 -3.09 2.64
C VAL A 24 -6.97 -4.06 2.83
N THR A 25 -6.68 -5.37 2.98
CA THR A 25 -7.70 -6.41 3.19
C THR A 25 -8.54 -6.15 4.43
N ASN A 26 -7.94 -5.61 5.50
CA ASN A 26 -8.68 -5.24 6.70
C ASN A 26 -9.48 -3.94 6.55
N SER A 27 -9.02 -3.00 5.73
CA SER A 27 -9.72 -1.75 5.44
C SER A 27 -10.99 -2.00 4.60
N ILE A 28 -10.89 -2.81 3.53
CA ILE A 28 -12.01 -3.07 2.62
C ILE A 28 -13.19 -3.81 3.28
N LYS A 29 -12.93 -4.53 4.38
CA LYS A 29 -13.99 -5.15 5.21
C LYS A 29 -14.87 -4.14 5.93
N LYS A 30 -14.38 -2.93 6.18
CA LYS A 30 -15.09 -1.88 6.94
C LYS A 30 -15.78 -0.87 6.02
N GLN A 31 -15.11 -0.49 4.93
CA GLN A 31 -15.63 0.46 3.96
C GLN A 31 -14.86 0.39 2.64
N GLN A 32 -15.44 0.93 1.57
CA GLN A 32 -14.75 1.09 0.29
C GLN A 32 -13.43 1.87 0.47
N ALA A 33 -12.36 1.33 -0.13
CA ALA A 33 -11.02 1.91 -0.07
C ALA A 33 -10.47 2.20 -1.47
N ILE A 34 -9.72 3.30 -1.59
CA ILE A 34 -8.86 3.63 -2.73
C ILE A 34 -7.42 3.50 -2.27
N VAL A 35 -6.60 2.76 -3.02
CA VAL A 35 -5.19 2.55 -2.69
C VAL A 35 -4.32 3.29 -3.69
N VAL A 36 -3.42 4.13 -3.18
CA VAL A 36 -2.43 4.86 -3.97
C VAL A 36 -1.04 4.41 -3.54
N VAL A 37 -0.22 3.99 -4.49
CA VAL A 37 1.15 3.56 -4.23
C VAL A 37 2.14 4.39 -5.04
N SER A 38 3.29 4.67 -4.45
CA SER A 38 4.47 5.16 -5.18
C SER A 38 5.20 3.99 -5.85
N ALA A 39 6.13 4.27 -6.76
CA ALA A 39 7.12 3.28 -7.19
C ALA A 39 7.95 2.79 -5.98
N MET A 40 8.58 1.62 -6.12
CA MET A 40 9.48 1.08 -5.09
C MET A 40 10.66 2.03 -4.86
N SER A 41 11.18 2.06 -3.63
CA SER A 41 12.32 2.91 -3.25
C SER A 41 13.50 2.73 -4.21
N GLY A 42 14.03 3.83 -4.77
CA GLY A 42 15.17 3.83 -5.69
C GLY A 42 14.84 3.55 -7.17
N VAL A 43 13.57 3.40 -7.54
CA VAL A 43 13.17 3.12 -8.95
C VAL A 43 12.97 4.39 -9.77
N THR A 44 12.54 5.48 -9.15
CA THR A 44 12.17 6.73 -9.87
C THR A 44 13.29 7.76 -9.94
N ASP A 45 14.38 7.56 -9.19
CA ASP A 45 15.48 8.52 -9.06
C ASP A 45 16.20 8.80 -10.40
#